data_AF-A0A1F0PT32-F1
#
_entry.id   AF-A0A1F0PT32-F1
#
_cell.length_a   1.000
_cell.length_b   1.000
_cell.length_c   1.000
_cell.angle_alpha   90.00
_cell.angle_beta   90.00
_cell.angle_gamma   90.00
#
_symmetry.space_group_name_H-M   'P 1'
#
loop_
_entity.id
_entity.type
_entity.pdbx_description
1 polymer ?
#
loop_
_entity_poly.entity_id
_entity_poly.type
_entity_poly.pdbx_seq_one_letter_code
_entity_poly.pdbx_strand_id
1 'polypeptide(L)'
;MSGKSASHGKAFENAFMQVMMNKIIAAGGHAELVENNATHTAKKFYDEHDPSIQEDYKNRAQFGVDLILSREAHILEYGAKNHLYLQSDDKARDSADVRDLIIESSGKSGEKVVGVSLKINNDAARHPRLSPRIDFGDKWYGVPVSAEYKKETGPIFDLLKKNKGIKWDESSIDKENSIYIPLLKAFRSEIMRAYNRHGEEIVSKLLKYIVGAQDFYKFISMKNKYIMERYVLDGEMPDSVKMPTKLIDFNLKKDKSGIVNTLIMVFDNDWILSFRIHNASSKVEVSMKFDVRIIGKPVGITIEGKQ
;
A
#
# COMPACT_ATOMS: atom_id res chain seq x y z
N MET A 1 8.07 17.71 -4.07
CA MET A 1 6.69 17.39 -3.64
C MET A 1 6.56 16.05 -2.92
N SER A 2 7.45 15.05 -3.11
CA SER A 2 7.36 13.76 -2.41
C SER A 2 7.69 13.79 -0.90
N GLY A 3 8.55 14.72 -0.45
CA GLY A 3 8.99 14.79 0.96
C GLY A 3 7.90 15.17 1.96
N LYS A 4 7.01 16.12 1.62
CA LYS A 4 5.93 16.57 2.51
C LYS A 4 4.90 15.46 2.76
N SER A 5 4.47 14.74 1.74
CA SER A 5 3.51 13.64 1.97
C SER A 5 4.11 12.50 2.81
N ALA A 6 5.40 12.22 2.65
CA ALA A 6 6.09 11.19 3.44
C ALA A 6 6.26 11.62 4.90
N SER A 7 6.63 12.87 5.17
CA SER A 7 6.78 13.38 6.54
C SER A 7 5.45 13.35 7.31
N HIS A 8 4.35 13.76 6.66
CA HIS A 8 3.01 13.70 7.26
C HIS A 8 2.58 12.24 7.56
N GLY A 9 2.86 11.30 6.65
CA GLY A 9 2.57 9.87 6.85
C GLY A 9 3.33 9.30 8.05
N LYS A 10 4.65 9.52 8.12
CA LYS A 10 5.50 9.05 9.22
C LYS A 10 5.15 9.71 10.56
N ALA A 11 4.85 11.01 10.56
CA ALA A 11 4.36 11.67 11.77
C ALA A 11 3.04 11.05 12.27
N PHE A 12 2.13 10.72 11.35
CA PHE A 12 0.87 10.05 11.70
C PHE A 12 1.08 8.62 12.23
N GLU A 13 2.03 7.84 11.68
CA GLU A 13 2.44 6.54 12.21
C GLU A 13 2.87 6.63 13.67
N ASN A 14 3.72 7.61 13.99
CA ASN A 14 4.15 7.85 15.38
C ASN A 14 2.99 8.27 16.29
N ALA A 15 2.09 9.15 15.84
CA ALA A 15 0.92 9.54 16.62
C ALA A 15 0.03 8.34 16.95
N PHE A 16 -0.21 7.46 15.97
CA PHE A 16 -1.01 6.25 16.16
C PHE A 16 -0.38 5.28 17.16
N MET A 17 0.92 5.06 17.05
CA MET A 17 1.70 4.25 17.99
C MET A 17 1.61 4.81 19.42
N GLN A 18 1.81 6.12 19.61
CA GLN A 18 1.72 6.76 20.92
C GLN A 18 0.33 6.60 21.55
N VAL A 19 -0.73 6.82 20.76
CA VAL A 19 -2.12 6.66 21.25
C VAL A 19 -2.40 5.20 21.62
N MET A 20 -1.94 4.23 20.81
CA MET A 20 -2.06 2.80 21.11
C MET A 20 -1.36 2.45 22.42
N MET A 21 -0.09 2.87 22.61
CA MET A 21 0.65 2.61 23.86
C MET A 21 -0.06 3.22 25.07
N ASN A 22 -0.49 4.48 24.97
CA ASN A 22 -1.18 5.17 26.06
C ASN A 22 -2.48 4.47 26.45
N LYS A 23 -3.25 3.97 25.46
CA LYS A 23 -4.48 3.20 25.69
C LYS A 23 -4.23 1.90 26.43
N ILE A 24 -3.19 1.16 26.04
CA ILE A 24 -2.79 -0.09 26.70
C ILE A 24 -2.40 0.18 28.16
N ILE A 25 -1.54 1.19 28.38
CA ILE A 25 -1.06 1.55 29.72
C ILE A 25 -2.21 2.05 30.60
N ALA A 26 -3.10 2.89 30.06
CA ALA A 26 -4.26 3.40 30.80
C ALA A 26 -5.25 2.30 31.20
N ALA A 27 -5.31 1.19 30.45
CA ALA A 27 -6.07 0.01 30.81
C ALA A 27 -5.36 -0.90 31.85
N GLY A 28 -4.16 -0.52 32.31
CA GLY A 28 -3.34 -1.30 33.25
C GLY A 28 -2.49 -2.39 32.59
N GLY A 29 -2.37 -2.37 31.26
CA GLY A 29 -1.52 -3.30 30.49
C GLY A 29 -0.06 -2.83 30.37
N HIS A 30 0.79 -3.70 29.82
CA HIS A 30 2.19 -3.38 29.51
C HIS A 30 2.36 -3.10 28.02
N ALA A 31 2.93 -1.95 27.68
CA ALA A 31 3.30 -1.57 26.32
C ALA A 31 4.76 -1.11 26.28
N GLU A 32 5.56 -1.74 25.44
CA GLU A 32 6.97 -1.41 25.22
C GLU A 32 7.19 -1.05 23.75
N LEU A 33 7.93 0.05 23.53
CA LEU A 33 8.36 0.45 22.21
C LEU A 33 9.67 -0.23 21.86
N VAL A 34 9.69 -1.03 20.80
CA VAL A 34 10.92 -1.59 20.25
C VAL A 34 11.52 -0.56 19.29
N GLU A 35 12.57 0.11 19.76
CA GLU A 35 13.23 1.19 19.03
C GLU A 35 13.95 0.68 17.77
N ASN A 36 13.79 1.43 16.68
CA ASN A 36 14.48 1.19 15.42
C ASN A 36 14.55 2.48 14.58
N ASN A 37 15.23 2.42 13.43
CA ASN A 37 15.38 3.58 12.54
C ASN A 37 14.04 4.15 12.05
N ALA A 38 13.02 3.31 11.85
CA ALA A 38 11.69 3.76 11.43
C ALA A 38 11.00 4.54 12.56
N THR A 39 11.05 4.02 13.78
CA THR A 39 10.53 4.68 14.98
C THR A 39 11.19 6.04 15.19
N HIS A 40 12.53 6.12 15.14
CA HIS A 40 13.26 7.37 15.27
C HIS A 40 12.88 8.39 14.18
N THR A 41 12.75 7.92 12.93
CA THR A 41 12.37 8.79 11.79
C THR A 41 10.94 9.32 11.94
N ALA A 42 10.00 8.46 12.34
CA ALA A 42 8.60 8.82 12.54
C ALA A 42 8.44 9.81 13.69
N LYS A 43 9.12 9.56 14.82
CA LYS A 43 9.17 10.49 15.95
C LYS A 43 9.76 11.84 15.55
N LYS A 44 10.91 11.85 14.87
CA LYS A 44 11.53 13.09 14.38
C LYS A 44 10.55 13.90 13.52
N PHE A 45 9.92 13.26 12.53
CA PHE A 45 8.95 13.96 11.69
C PHE A 45 7.76 14.46 12.49
N TYR A 46 7.25 13.69 13.46
CA TYR A 46 6.17 14.13 14.32
C TYR A 46 6.54 15.37 15.13
N ASP A 47 7.71 15.36 15.78
CA ASP A 47 8.19 16.47 16.61
C ASP A 47 8.48 17.75 15.79
N GLU A 48 8.82 17.61 14.50
CA GLU A 48 9.05 18.73 13.58
C GLU A 48 7.76 19.43 13.11
N HIS A 49 6.57 18.82 13.26
CA HIS A 49 5.30 19.46 12.91
C HIS A 49 4.77 20.32 14.04
N ASP A 50 4.00 21.37 13.69
CA ASP A 50 3.38 22.26 14.68
C ASP A 50 2.44 21.51 15.65
N PRO A 51 2.31 21.98 16.91
CA PRO A 51 1.46 21.33 17.92
C PRO A 51 0.01 21.10 17.48
N SER A 52 -0.56 21.98 16.65
CA SER A 52 -1.92 21.81 16.11
C SER A 52 -2.04 20.63 15.16
N ILE A 53 -1.00 20.34 14.36
CA ILE A 53 -0.96 19.18 13.46
C ILE A 53 -0.74 17.90 14.27
N GLN A 54 0.16 17.95 15.26
CA GLN A 54 0.38 16.85 16.20
C GLN A 54 -0.92 16.44 16.90
N GLU A 55 -1.69 17.42 17.36
CA GLU A 55 -2.99 17.22 18.00
C GLU A 55 -4.05 16.68 17.02
N ASP A 56 -4.12 17.20 15.79
CA ASP A 56 -4.98 16.62 14.73
C ASP A 56 -4.64 15.14 14.48
N TYR A 57 -3.37 14.77 14.43
CA TYR A 57 -2.95 13.38 14.25
C TYR A 57 -3.33 12.48 15.42
N LYS A 58 -3.17 12.94 16.67
CA LYS A 58 -3.61 12.21 17.85
C LYS A 58 -5.11 11.98 17.84
N ASN A 59 -5.90 13.01 17.53
CA ASN A 59 -7.35 12.91 17.45
C ASN A 59 -7.81 11.93 16.35
N ARG A 60 -7.16 11.96 15.18
CA ARG A 60 -7.39 10.99 14.09
C ARG A 60 -7.02 9.57 14.51
N ALA A 61 -5.88 9.40 15.17
CA ALA A 61 -5.39 8.11 15.65
C ALA A 61 -6.31 7.49 16.71
N GLN A 62 -6.84 8.32 17.62
CA GLN A 62 -7.74 7.92 18.69
C GLN A 62 -8.92 7.10 18.18
N PHE A 63 -9.56 7.54 17.10
CA PHE A 63 -10.64 6.80 16.48
C PHE A 63 -10.21 5.41 15.97
N GLY A 64 -9.10 5.32 15.23
CA GLY A 64 -8.64 4.05 14.69
C GLY A 64 -8.17 3.07 15.76
N VAL A 65 -7.50 3.57 16.80
CA VAL A 65 -7.04 2.77 17.94
C VAL A 65 -8.22 2.17 18.71
N ASP A 66 -9.28 2.95 18.96
CA ASP A 66 -10.47 2.45 19.66
C ASP A 66 -11.15 1.30 18.90
N LEU A 67 -11.25 1.42 17.58
CA LEU A 67 -11.82 0.35 16.75
C LEU A 67 -10.99 -0.93 16.78
N ILE A 68 -9.67 -0.81 16.70
CA ILE A 68 -8.78 -1.98 16.76
C ILE A 68 -8.91 -2.64 18.14
N LEU A 69 -8.80 -1.88 19.23
CA LEU A 69 -8.88 -2.42 20.59
C LEU A 69 -10.24 -3.04 20.92
N SER A 70 -11.34 -2.52 20.34
CA SER A 70 -12.67 -3.14 20.48
C SER A 70 -12.77 -4.54 19.88
N ARG A 71 -11.89 -4.87 18.93
CA ARG A 71 -11.85 -6.16 18.22
C ARG A 71 -10.71 -7.06 18.71
N GLU A 72 -9.61 -6.45 19.13
CA GLU A 72 -8.40 -7.11 19.61
C GLU A 72 -8.26 -6.94 21.12
N ALA A 73 -9.32 -7.29 21.86
CA ALA A 73 -9.39 -7.13 23.32
C ALA A 73 -8.26 -7.86 24.08
N HIS A 74 -7.64 -8.86 23.46
CA HIS A 74 -6.49 -9.58 23.99
C HIS A 74 -5.28 -8.67 24.28
N ILE A 75 -5.13 -7.57 23.53
CA ILE A 75 -4.09 -6.55 23.76
C ILE A 75 -4.24 -5.89 25.15
N LEU A 76 -5.48 -5.79 25.64
CA LEU A 76 -5.84 -5.17 26.91
C LEU A 76 -6.00 -6.18 28.06
N GLU A 77 -5.72 -7.46 27.82
CA GLU A 77 -5.80 -8.47 28.87
C GLU A 77 -4.84 -8.15 30.02
N TYR A 78 -5.30 -8.36 31.25
CA TYR A 78 -4.45 -8.20 32.43
C TYR A 78 -3.23 -9.13 32.35
N GLY A 79 -2.04 -8.54 32.43
CA GLY A 79 -0.76 -9.24 32.33
C GLY A 79 -0.28 -9.47 30.90
N ALA A 80 -1.01 -9.02 29.87
CA ALA A 80 -0.52 -9.03 28.50
C ALA A 80 0.69 -8.09 28.35
N LYS A 81 1.74 -8.60 27.70
CA LYS A 81 2.93 -7.83 27.33
C LYS A 81 2.88 -7.53 25.85
N ASN A 82 2.78 -6.26 25.51
CA ASN A 82 2.70 -5.78 24.14
C ASN A 82 4.01 -5.10 23.74
N HIS A 83 4.63 -5.57 22.67
CA HIS A 83 5.76 -4.91 22.01
C HIS A 83 5.28 -4.25 20.72
N LEU A 84 5.57 -2.96 20.56
CA LEU A 84 5.13 -2.17 19.42
C LEU A 84 6.34 -1.69 18.63
N TYR A 85 6.27 -1.78 17.31
CA TYR A 85 7.29 -1.19 16.45
C TYR A 85 6.76 -0.75 15.09
N LEU A 86 7.38 0.29 14.55
CA LEU A 86 7.16 0.69 13.17
C LEU A 86 8.04 -0.13 12.23
N GLN A 87 7.46 -0.59 11.14
CA GLN A 87 8.19 -1.32 10.11
C GLN A 87 9.07 -0.37 9.29
N SER A 88 10.30 -0.78 9.02
CA SER A 88 11.22 0.01 8.20
C SER A 88 10.80 0.03 6.74
N ASP A 89 10.98 1.19 6.10
CA ASP A 89 10.69 1.38 4.68
C ASP A 89 11.45 0.37 3.79
N ASP A 90 12.65 -0.04 4.19
CA ASP A 90 13.46 -1.00 3.43
C ASP A 90 12.84 -2.41 3.44
N LYS A 91 12.36 -2.87 4.60
CA LYS A 91 11.62 -4.14 4.69
C LYS A 91 10.27 -4.08 3.96
N ALA A 92 9.57 -2.94 4.02
CA ALA A 92 8.29 -2.75 3.32
C ALA A 92 8.43 -2.63 1.78
N ARG A 93 9.58 -2.15 1.27
CA ARG A 93 9.82 -1.97 -0.17
C ARG A 93 10.05 -3.28 -0.91
N ASP A 94 10.65 -4.25 -0.25
CA ASP A 94 11.03 -5.53 -0.87
C ASP A 94 10.13 -6.70 -0.44
N SER A 95 9.26 -6.50 0.55
CA SER A 95 8.23 -7.48 0.92
C SER A 95 6.85 -7.13 0.34
N ALA A 96 5.93 -8.10 0.44
CA ALA A 96 4.50 -7.88 0.30
C ALA A 96 3.84 -7.51 1.64
N ASP A 97 4.63 -7.16 2.66
CA ASP A 97 4.11 -6.69 3.94
C ASP A 97 3.79 -5.19 3.86
N VAL A 98 2.54 -4.86 4.14
CA VAL A 98 1.99 -3.49 4.05
C VAL A 98 1.71 -2.87 5.43
N ARG A 99 2.05 -3.59 6.51
CA ARG A 99 1.85 -3.15 7.89
C ARG A 99 2.87 -2.06 8.22
N ASP A 100 2.38 -0.93 8.68
CA ASP A 100 3.20 0.21 9.09
C ASP A 100 3.55 0.10 10.59
N LEU A 101 2.57 -0.26 11.43
CA LEU A 101 2.73 -0.57 12.85
C LEU A 101 2.44 -2.06 13.11
N ILE A 102 3.29 -2.70 13.91
CA ILE A 102 3.09 -4.08 14.37
C ILE A 102 3.02 -4.09 15.89
N ILE A 103 2.07 -4.84 16.43
CA ILE A 103 1.85 -5.07 17.86
C ILE A 103 1.97 -6.56 18.11
N GLU A 104 3.04 -6.98 18.77
CA GLU A 104 3.23 -8.35 19.23
C GLU A 104 2.74 -8.45 20.67
N SER A 105 1.64 -9.18 20.88
CA SER A 105 1.00 -9.34 22.18
C SER A 105 1.22 -10.76 22.69
N SER A 106 1.71 -10.87 23.92
CA SER A 106 1.86 -12.15 24.62
C SER A 106 1.06 -12.11 25.93
N GLY A 107 0.13 -13.06 26.10
CA GLY A 107 -0.78 -13.07 27.24
C GLY A 107 -1.45 -14.42 27.44
N LYS A 108 -2.57 -14.44 28.17
CA LYS A 108 -3.34 -15.68 28.44
C LYS A 108 -3.90 -16.27 27.16
N SER A 109 -4.26 -15.41 26.21
CA SER A 109 -4.70 -15.77 24.87
C SER A 109 -3.59 -16.30 23.93
N GLY A 110 -2.36 -16.48 24.42
CA GLY A 110 -1.21 -16.91 23.63
C GLY A 110 -0.44 -15.74 23.00
N GLU A 111 0.41 -16.07 22.02
CA GLU A 111 1.14 -15.09 21.20
C GLU A 111 0.30 -14.70 19.98
N LYS A 112 0.09 -13.39 19.80
CA LYS A 112 -0.69 -12.83 18.69
C LYS A 112 0.00 -11.62 18.11
N VAL A 113 -0.20 -11.39 16.81
CA VAL A 113 0.37 -10.26 16.08
C VAL A 113 -0.76 -9.46 15.44
N VAL A 114 -0.85 -8.18 15.77
CA VAL A 114 -1.78 -7.25 15.12
C VAL A 114 -1.02 -6.30 14.22
N GLY A 115 -1.31 -6.37 12.93
CA GLY A 115 -0.76 -5.49 11.91
C GLY A 115 -1.67 -4.30 11.63
N VAL A 116 -1.09 -3.10 11.47
CA VAL A 116 -1.85 -1.90 11.08
C VAL A 116 -1.14 -1.19 9.94
N SER A 117 -1.83 -1.02 8.81
CA SER A 117 -1.44 -0.12 7.73
C SER A 117 -2.14 1.23 7.91
N LEU A 118 -1.36 2.30 7.97
CA LEU A 118 -1.81 3.66 8.25
C LEU A 118 -1.74 4.51 6.99
N LYS A 119 -2.83 5.19 6.68
CA LYS A 119 -2.92 6.09 5.52
C LYS A 119 -3.58 7.40 5.94
N ILE A 120 -2.90 8.51 5.67
CA ILE A 120 -3.43 9.85 5.92
C ILE A 120 -3.56 10.61 4.60
N ASN A 121 -4.76 11.13 4.33
CA ASN A 121 -5.13 11.88 3.13
C ASN A 121 -4.81 11.19 1.79
N ASN A 122 -4.71 9.85 1.79
CA ASN A 122 -4.46 9.02 0.61
C ASN A 122 -5.09 7.64 0.81
N ASP A 123 -5.64 7.05 -0.25
CA ASP A 123 -6.24 5.70 -0.25
C ASP A 123 -5.50 4.69 -1.15
N ALA A 124 -4.44 5.11 -1.83
CA ALA A 124 -3.62 4.23 -2.65
C ALA A 124 -3.18 2.97 -1.89
N ALA A 125 -3.30 1.82 -2.54
CA ALA A 125 -2.86 0.55 -2.00
C ALA A 125 -1.34 0.44 -2.04
N ARG A 126 -0.76 0.68 -3.21
CA ARG A 126 0.69 0.61 -3.41
C ARG A 126 1.12 1.52 -4.55
N HIS A 127 2.42 1.82 -4.58
CA HIS A 127 2.99 2.62 -5.66
C HIS A 127 4.24 2.00 -6.30
N PRO A 128 4.10 0.82 -6.92
CA PRO A 128 5.22 0.13 -7.53
C PRO A 128 5.74 0.87 -8.77
N ARG A 129 6.96 0.53 -9.20
CA ARG A 129 7.61 1.14 -10.36
C ARG A 129 7.86 0.12 -11.44
N LEU A 130 7.73 0.56 -12.69
CA LEU A 130 8.30 -0.11 -13.86
C LEU A 130 9.58 0.60 -14.26
N SER A 131 10.66 -0.16 -14.43
CA SER A 131 11.95 0.36 -14.88
C SER A 131 12.79 -0.75 -15.52
N PRO A 132 13.85 -0.44 -16.28
CA PRO A 132 14.76 -1.46 -16.81
C PRO A 132 15.48 -2.29 -15.74
N ARG A 133 15.52 -1.80 -14.49
CA ARG A 133 16.24 -2.45 -13.38
C ARG A 133 15.35 -3.29 -12.48
N ILE A 134 14.03 -3.22 -12.65
CA ILE A 134 13.07 -3.92 -11.80
C ILE A 134 12.38 -4.97 -12.67
N ASP A 135 12.66 -6.24 -12.39
CA ASP A 135 11.85 -7.34 -12.89
C ASP A 135 10.55 -7.38 -12.07
N PHE A 136 9.50 -6.75 -12.58
CA PHE A 136 8.25 -6.67 -11.85
C PHE A 136 7.56 -8.03 -11.77
N GLY A 137 7.79 -8.92 -12.72
CA GLY A 137 7.16 -10.23 -12.72
C GLY A 137 7.72 -11.10 -11.61
N ASP A 138 9.05 -11.15 -11.50
CA ASP A 138 9.73 -11.82 -10.40
C ASP A 138 9.32 -11.21 -9.06
N LYS A 139 9.36 -9.87 -8.95
CA LYS A 139 9.06 -9.19 -7.69
C LYS A 139 7.59 -9.28 -7.26
N TRP A 140 6.62 -9.29 -8.19
CA TRP A 140 5.19 -9.17 -7.86
C TRP A 140 4.48 -10.52 -7.84
N TYR A 141 4.95 -11.49 -8.63
CA TYR A 141 4.33 -12.81 -8.71
C TYR A 141 5.33 -13.98 -8.86
N GLY A 142 6.64 -13.73 -8.72
CA GLY A 142 7.67 -14.78 -8.68
C GLY A 142 8.00 -15.42 -10.02
N VAL A 143 7.65 -14.78 -11.14
CA VAL A 143 7.99 -15.26 -12.50
C VAL A 143 8.65 -14.13 -13.29
N PRO A 144 9.92 -14.28 -13.71
CA PRO A 144 10.62 -13.24 -14.46
C PRO A 144 9.87 -12.78 -15.70
N VAL A 145 9.93 -11.48 -16.00
CA VAL A 145 9.29 -10.94 -17.19
C VAL A 145 9.91 -11.51 -18.47
N SER A 146 9.05 -11.74 -19.45
CA SER A 146 9.41 -12.30 -20.75
C SER A 146 10.39 -11.44 -21.53
N ALA A 147 11.08 -12.06 -22.48
CA ALA A 147 11.93 -11.35 -23.44
C ALA A 147 11.11 -10.38 -24.31
N GLU A 148 9.86 -10.75 -24.61
CA GLU A 148 8.90 -9.93 -25.33
C GLU A 148 8.61 -8.63 -24.58
N TYR A 149 8.35 -8.68 -23.27
CA TYR A 149 8.15 -7.47 -22.47
C TYR A 149 9.39 -6.56 -22.46
N LYS A 150 10.58 -7.15 -22.35
CA LYS A 150 11.85 -6.38 -22.40
C LYS A 150 12.01 -5.69 -23.76
N LYS A 151 11.68 -6.38 -24.86
CA LYS A 151 11.70 -5.84 -26.22
C LYS A 151 10.65 -4.73 -26.42
N GLU A 152 9.42 -4.94 -25.94
CA GLU A 152 8.31 -3.98 -26.04
C GLU A 152 8.59 -2.68 -25.25
N THR A 153 9.22 -2.79 -24.07
CA THR A 153 9.45 -1.64 -23.18
C THR A 153 10.80 -0.96 -23.38
N GLY A 154 11.78 -1.61 -24.01
CA GLY A 154 13.12 -1.07 -24.28
C GLY A 154 13.09 0.33 -24.91
N PRO A 155 12.40 0.54 -26.06
CA PRO A 155 12.32 1.85 -26.70
C PRO A 155 11.71 2.95 -25.81
N ILE A 156 10.75 2.61 -24.95
CA ILE A 156 10.12 3.55 -24.01
C ILE A 156 11.13 4.01 -22.96
N PHE A 157 11.89 3.07 -22.39
CA PHE A 157 12.90 3.41 -21.39
C PHE A 157 14.12 4.10 -22.00
N ASP A 158 14.46 3.83 -23.25
CA ASP A 158 15.49 4.58 -23.98
C ASP A 158 15.07 6.03 -24.22
N LEU A 159 13.79 6.27 -24.56
CA LEU A 159 13.23 7.62 -24.66
C LEU A 159 13.34 8.36 -23.32
N LEU A 160 12.96 7.71 -22.22
CA LEU A 160 13.07 8.27 -20.87
C LEU A 160 14.53 8.54 -20.47
N LYS A 161 15.45 7.64 -20.84
CA LYS A 161 16.89 7.79 -20.59
C LYS A 161 17.49 8.98 -21.33
N LYS A 162 17.14 9.17 -22.61
CA LYS A 162 17.59 10.30 -23.43
C LYS A 162 17.14 11.66 -22.88
N ASN A 163 15.99 11.71 -22.21
CA ASN A 163 15.40 12.94 -21.68
C ASN A 163 15.58 13.09 -20.16
N LYS A 164 16.36 12.21 -19.51
CA LYS A 164 16.49 12.17 -18.06
C LYS A 164 16.91 13.53 -17.50
N GLY A 165 16.22 14.00 -16.47
CA GLY A 165 16.53 15.25 -15.76
C GLY A 165 15.90 16.51 -16.37
N ILE A 166 15.36 16.44 -17.59
CA ILE A 166 14.54 17.51 -18.18
C ILE A 166 13.23 17.60 -17.40
N LYS A 167 12.69 18.81 -17.17
CA LYS A 167 11.39 18.93 -16.53
C LYS A 167 10.26 18.49 -17.47
N TRP A 168 9.19 17.93 -16.91
CA TRP A 168 8.08 17.42 -17.70
C TRP A 168 7.26 18.48 -18.45
N ASP A 169 7.34 19.74 -18.04
CA ASP A 169 6.73 20.92 -18.69
C ASP A 169 7.62 21.49 -19.81
N GLU A 170 8.93 21.29 -19.72
CA GLU A 170 9.93 21.67 -20.73
C GLU A 170 10.13 20.57 -21.80
N SER A 171 9.66 19.34 -21.54
CA SER A 171 9.82 18.20 -22.44
C SER A 171 8.79 18.21 -23.58
N SER A 172 9.25 17.98 -24.80
CA SER A 172 8.40 17.79 -25.99
C SER A 172 7.81 16.38 -26.13
N ILE A 173 7.98 15.52 -25.12
CA ILE A 173 7.47 14.14 -25.17
C ILE A 173 5.94 14.15 -25.11
N ASP A 174 5.31 13.56 -26.12
CA ASP A 174 3.92 13.11 -26.03
C ASP A 174 3.83 11.95 -25.03
N LYS A 175 3.50 12.26 -23.78
CA LYS A 175 3.46 11.29 -22.68
C LYS A 175 2.42 10.20 -22.93
N GLU A 176 1.27 10.55 -23.50
CA GLU A 176 0.18 9.60 -23.70
C GLU A 176 0.57 8.54 -24.73
N ASN A 177 0.96 8.98 -25.93
CA ASN A 177 1.21 8.07 -27.05
C ASN A 177 2.61 7.46 -27.03
N SER A 178 3.61 8.15 -26.46
CA SER A 178 5.00 7.67 -26.47
C SER A 178 5.38 6.88 -25.21
N ILE A 179 4.65 7.06 -24.10
CA ILE A 179 4.98 6.41 -22.82
C ILE A 179 3.79 5.64 -22.27
N TYR A 180 2.68 6.31 -21.96
CA TYR A 180 1.61 5.71 -21.16
C TYR A 180 0.93 4.55 -21.89
N ILE A 181 0.40 4.76 -23.09
CA ILE A 181 -0.30 3.72 -23.85
C ILE A 181 0.62 2.53 -24.15
N PRO A 182 1.84 2.72 -24.71
CA PRO A 182 2.73 1.59 -25.00
C PRO A 182 3.14 0.83 -23.74
N LEU A 183 3.47 1.52 -22.64
CA LEU A 183 3.90 0.88 -21.41
C LEU A 183 2.77 0.10 -20.74
N LEU A 184 1.56 0.65 -20.73
CA LEU A 184 0.37 -0.04 -20.22
C LEU A 184 0.05 -1.27 -21.08
N LYS A 185 0.13 -1.18 -22.41
CA LYS A 185 -0.09 -2.33 -23.29
C LYS A 185 0.95 -3.44 -23.08
N ALA A 186 2.23 -3.09 -22.92
CA ALA A 186 3.28 -4.05 -22.64
C ALA A 186 3.09 -4.71 -21.27
N PHE A 187 2.82 -3.92 -20.22
CA PHE A 187 2.52 -4.41 -18.88
C PHE A 187 1.29 -5.34 -18.85
N ARG A 188 0.22 -4.96 -19.55
CA ARG A 188 -0.99 -5.77 -19.71
C ARG A 188 -0.67 -7.10 -20.37
N SER A 189 0.02 -7.06 -21.51
CA SER A 189 0.35 -8.25 -22.28
C SER A 189 1.23 -9.21 -21.49
N GLU A 190 2.15 -8.67 -20.69
CA GLU A 190 3.01 -9.48 -19.83
C GLU A 190 2.25 -10.23 -18.74
N ILE A 191 1.35 -9.57 -18.03
CA ILE A 191 0.50 -10.24 -17.04
C ILE A 191 -0.39 -11.29 -17.70
N MET A 192 -0.95 -11.00 -18.88
CA MET A 192 -1.76 -11.99 -19.62
C MET A 192 -0.93 -13.20 -20.04
N ARG A 193 0.32 -13.01 -20.49
CA ARG A 193 1.24 -14.12 -20.82
C ARG A 193 1.53 -14.98 -19.59
N ALA A 194 1.83 -14.36 -18.46
CA ALA A 194 2.07 -15.06 -17.20
C ALA A 194 0.81 -15.84 -16.76
N TYR A 195 -0.36 -15.18 -16.76
CA TYR A 195 -1.64 -15.79 -16.39
C TYR A 195 -2.01 -16.97 -17.29
N ASN A 196 -1.83 -16.86 -18.60
CA ASN A 196 -2.11 -17.96 -19.54
C ASN A 196 -1.20 -19.18 -19.30
N ARG A 197 -0.01 -18.99 -18.71
CA ARG A 197 0.93 -20.08 -18.42
C ARG A 197 0.73 -20.70 -17.04
N HIS A 198 0.40 -19.89 -16.04
CA HIS A 198 0.42 -20.27 -14.62
C HIS A 198 -0.96 -20.17 -13.93
N GLY A 199 -1.98 -19.65 -14.62
CA GLY A 199 -3.35 -19.58 -14.14
C GLY A 199 -3.52 -18.74 -12.86
N GLU A 200 -4.33 -19.27 -11.95
CA GLU A 200 -4.73 -18.66 -10.68
C GLU A 200 -3.56 -18.15 -9.83
N GLU A 201 -2.41 -18.83 -9.87
CA GLU A 201 -1.25 -18.48 -9.07
C GLU A 201 -0.77 -17.03 -9.32
N ILE A 202 -0.86 -16.57 -10.57
CA ILE A 202 -0.44 -15.22 -10.95
C ILE A 202 -1.34 -14.16 -10.33
N VAL A 203 -2.66 -14.35 -10.39
CA VAL A 203 -3.62 -13.37 -9.88
C VAL A 203 -3.61 -13.33 -8.36
N SER A 204 -3.48 -14.49 -7.70
CA SER A 204 -3.36 -14.57 -6.25
C SER A 204 -2.10 -13.89 -5.74
N LYS A 205 -0.92 -14.20 -6.32
CA LYS A 205 0.35 -13.56 -5.92
C LYS A 205 0.38 -12.08 -6.24
N LEU A 206 -0.10 -11.66 -7.40
CA LEU A 206 -0.21 -10.25 -7.77
C LEU A 206 -1.08 -9.48 -6.77
N LEU A 207 -2.22 -10.04 -6.37
CA LEU A 207 -3.08 -9.40 -5.39
C LEU A 207 -2.40 -9.32 -4.03
N LYS A 208 -1.76 -10.41 -3.55
CA LYS A 208 -0.99 -10.39 -2.30
C LYS A 208 0.11 -9.32 -2.33
N TYR A 209 0.82 -9.16 -3.45
CA TYR A 209 1.81 -8.11 -3.61
C TYR A 209 1.20 -6.69 -3.54
N ILE A 210 0.00 -6.47 -4.08
CA ILE A 210 -0.63 -5.15 -4.09
C ILE A 210 -1.33 -4.81 -2.77
N VAL A 211 -2.06 -5.76 -2.20
CA VAL A 211 -2.94 -5.57 -1.05
C VAL A 211 -2.22 -5.83 0.28
N GLY A 212 -1.33 -6.81 0.32
CA GLY A 212 -0.71 -7.34 1.52
C GLY A 212 -0.64 -8.86 1.47
N ALA A 213 0.33 -9.45 2.15
CA ALA A 213 0.48 -10.91 2.28
C ALA A 213 0.29 -11.40 3.72
N GLN A 214 -0.16 -10.55 4.64
CA GLN A 214 -0.32 -10.83 6.06
C GLN A 214 -1.63 -10.21 6.52
N ASP A 215 -2.22 -10.75 7.59
CA ASP A 215 -3.41 -10.16 8.19
C ASP A 215 -3.13 -8.78 8.78
N PHE A 216 -4.04 -7.83 8.55
CA PHE A 216 -3.89 -6.46 9.03
C PHE A 216 -5.18 -5.66 9.03
N TYR A 217 -5.17 -4.58 9.82
CA TYR A 217 -6.11 -3.49 9.73
C TYR A 217 -5.55 -2.39 8.83
N LYS A 218 -6.33 -1.88 7.88
CA LYS A 218 -6.00 -0.66 7.14
C LYS A 218 -6.84 0.49 7.66
N PHE A 219 -6.19 1.46 8.27
CA PHE A 219 -6.83 2.68 8.72
C PHE A 219 -6.54 3.82 7.76
N ILE A 220 -7.60 4.34 7.12
CA ILE A 220 -7.54 5.44 6.18
C ILE A 220 -8.22 6.66 6.81
N SER A 221 -7.42 7.67 7.13
CA SER A 221 -7.87 8.95 7.66
C SER A 221 -7.82 10.02 6.58
N MET A 222 -8.97 10.55 6.19
CA MET A 222 -9.11 11.72 5.31
C MET A 222 -9.70 12.88 6.09
N LYS A 223 -9.67 14.10 5.54
CA LYS A 223 -10.10 15.33 6.22
C LYS A 223 -11.43 15.19 6.99
N ASN A 224 -12.44 14.59 6.36
CA ASN A 224 -13.79 14.36 6.92
C ASN A 224 -14.25 12.91 6.67
N LYS A 225 -13.35 11.94 6.74
CA LYS A 225 -13.74 10.55 6.52
C LYS A 225 -12.74 9.62 7.17
N TYR A 226 -13.24 8.64 7.90
CA TYR A 226 -12.43 7.55 8.42
C TYR A 226 -12.96 6.24 7.87
N ILE A 227 -12.05 5.42 7.37
CA ILE A 227 -12.36 4.07 6.90
C ILE A 227 -11.45 3.11 7.65
N MET A 228 -12.05 2.13 8.31
CA MET A 228 -11.35 0.99 8.86
C MET A 228 -11.68 -0.24 8.03
N GLU A 229 -10.66 -0.88 7.52
CA GLU A 229 -10.75 -2.13 6.77
C GLU A 229 -9.97 -3.22 7.51
N ARG A 230 -10.48 -4.44 7.49
CA ARG A 230 -9.82 -5.62 8.06
C ARG A 230 -9.56 -6.61 6.94
N TYR A 231 -8.29 -6.97 6.76
CA TYR A 231 -7.84 -7.93 5.77
C TYR A 231 -7.38 -9.18 6.52
N VAL A 232 -8.18 -10.25 6.42
CA VAL A 232 -7.84 -11.60 6.87
C VAL A 232 -7.51 -12.39 5.62
N LEU A 233 -6.23 -12.46 5.26
CA LEU A 233 -5.73 -12.86 3.94
C LEU A 233 -5.29 -14.31 3.86
N ASP A 234 -4.95 -14.92 5.00
CA ASP A 234 -4.60 -16.34 5.09
C ASP A 234 -5.53 -17.02 6.09
N GLY A 235 -6.50 -17.80 5.59
CA GLY A 235 -7.37 -18.57 6.46
C GLY A 235 -8.44 -19.41 5.76
N GLU A 236 -8.79 -20.52 6.41
CA GLU A 236 -10.05 -21.27 6.22
C GLU A 236 -11.19 -20.68 7.06
N MET A 237 -10.93 -19.55 7.74
CA MET A 237 -11.88 -18.93 8.65
C MET A 237 -13.04 -18.31 7.87
N PRO A 238 -14.28 -18.32 8.41
CA PRO A 238 -15.46 -17.78 7.71
C PRO A 238 -15.32 -16.32 7.29
N ASP A 239 -14.55 -15.52 8.04
CA ASP A 239 -14.33 -14.09 7.79
C ASP A 239 -13.14 -13.80 6.86
N SER A 240 -12.52 -14.84 6.30
CA SER A 240 -11.35 -14.69 5.42
C SER A 240 -11.76 -14.04 4.10
N VAL A 241 -10.90 -13.16 3.62
CA VAL A 241 -11.11 -12.46 2.36
C VAL A 241 -10.93 -13.45 1.21
N LYS A 242 -11.96 -13.58 0.37
CA LYS A 242 -11.88 -14.45 -0.81
C LYS A 242 -10.86 -13.90 -1.81
N MET A 243 -9.77 -14.64 -2.01
CA MET A 243 -8.75 -14.32 -3.00
C MET A 243 -9.27 -14.57 -4.43
N PRO A 244 -8.82 -13.80 -5.42
CA PRO A 244 -9.22 -13.98 -6.81
C PRO A 244 -8.60 -15.26 -7.36
N THR A 245 -9.39 -15.99 -8.15
CA THR A 245 -8.95 -17.17 -8.88
C THR A 245 -8.85 -16.93 -10.39
N LYS A 246 -9.54 -15.89 -10.88
CA LYS A 246 -9.68 -15.61 -12.31
C LYS A 246 -9.52 -14.13 -12.62
N LEU A 247 -8.78 -13.86 -13.68
CA LEU A 247 -8.81 -12.55 -14.33
C LEU A 247 -10.01 -12.48 -15.28
N ILE A 248 -10.95 -11.57 -14.99
CA ILE A 248 -12.18 -11.39 -15.78
C ILE A 248 -11.96 -10.38 -16.89
N ASP A 249 -11.39 -9.23 -16.56
CA ASP A 249 -11.14 -8.17 -17.53
C ASP A 249 -9.87 -7.38 -17.20
N PHE A 250 -9.22 -6.84 -18.23
CA PHE A 250 -8.04 -6.00 -18.07
C PHE A 250 -7.95 -5.00 -19.21
N ASN A 251 -8.40 -3.77 -18.99
CA ASN A 251 -8.60 -2.80 -20.07
C ASN A 251 -8.09 -1.39 -19.74
N LEU A 252 -7.75 -0.66 -20.80
CA LEU A 252 -7.34 0.74 -20.71
C LEU A 252 -8.54 1.62 -20.35
N LYS A 253 -8.29 2.63 -19.52
CA LYS A 253 -9.27 3.64 -19.12
C LYS A 253 -8.72 5.04 -19.35
N LYS A 254 -9.57 5.90 -19.91
CA LYS A 254 -9.34 7.34 -20.02
C LYS A 254 -9.64 8.01 -18.69
N ASP A 255 -8.82 8.99 -18.32
CA ASP A 255 -9.16 9.88 -17.22
C ASP A 255 -10.23 10.91 -17.63
N LYS A 256 -10.58 11.81 -16.69
CA LYS A 256 -11.63 12.83 -16.91
C LYS A 256 -11.30 13.81 -18.04
N SER A 257 -10.02 13.96 -18.38
CA SER A 257 -9.55 14.83 -19.45
C SER A 257 -9.42 14.08 -20.79
N GLY A 258 -9.78 12.79 -20.83
CA GLY A 258 -9.72 11.96 -22.04
C GLY A 258 -8.39 11.26 -22.27
N ILE A 259 -7.41 11.44 -21.38
CA ILE A 259 -6.04 10.89 -21.52
C ILE A 259 -6.01 9.44 -21.04
N VAL A 260 -5.40 8.55 -21.82
CA VAL A 260 -5.18 7.16 -21.45
C VAL A 260 -3.91 7.03 -20.62
N ASN A 261 -4.08 6.85 -19.31
CA ASN A 261 -2.98 6.65 -18.36
C ASN A 261 -3.26 5.55 -17.32
N THR A 262 -4.39 4.84 -17.46
CA THR A 262 -4.87 3.90 -16.46
C THR A 262 -5.21 2.56 -17.10
N LEU A 263 -4.86 1.46 -16.42
CA LEU A 263 -5.48 0.15 -16.65
C LEU A 263 -6.40 -0.21 -15.49
N ILE A 264 -7.55 -0.80 -15.81
CA ILE A 264 -8.45 -1.41 -14.83
C ILE A 264 -8.37 -2.91 -14.99
N MET A 265 -8.08 -3.59 -13.90
CA MET A 265 -7.98 -5.04 -13.80
C MET A 265 -9.12 -5.53 -12.91
N VAL A 266 -9.98 -6.37 -13.45
CA VAL A 266 -11.17 -6.93 -12.81
C VAL A 266 -10.93 -8.43 -12.61
N PHE A 267 -11.09 -8.89 -11.39
CA PHE A 267 -11.05 -10.30 -11.06
C PHE A 267 -12.42 -10.78 -10.57
N ASP A 268 -12.55 -12.10 -10.42
CA ASP A 268 -13.61 -12.67 -9.61
C ASP A 268 -13.45 -12.30 -8.13
N ASN A 269 -14.46 -12.64 -7.33
CA ASN A 269 -14.54 -12.27 -5.92
C ASN A 269 -14.44 -10.75 -5.71
N ASP A 270 -15.10 -9.97 -6.58
CA ASP A 270 -15.31 -8.51 -6.47
C ASP A 270 -14.04 -7.63 -6.44
N TRP A 271 -12.87 -8.19 -6.72
CA TRP A 271 -11.63 -7.41 -6.75
C TRP A 271 -11.50 -6.61 -8.04
N ILE A 272 -11.31 -5.30 -7.88
CA ILE A 272 -11.02 -4.40 -9.00
C ILE A 272 -9.86 -3.48 -8.63
N LEU A 273 -8.77 -3.59 -9.40
CA LEU A 273 -7.58 -2.77 -9.25
C LEU A 273 -7.47 -1.73 -10.37
N SER A 274 -7.11 -0.51 -9.99
CA SER A 274 -6.80 0.57 -10.93
C SER A 274 -5.30 0.85 -10.90
N PHE A 275 -4.62 0.67 -12.03
CA PHE A 275 -3.20 0.96 -12.23
C PHE A 275 -3.04 2.23 -13.05
N ARG A 276 -2.89 3.39 -12.38
CA ARG A 276 -2.67 4.66 -13.06
C ARG A 276 -1.19 5.01 -13.08
N ILE A 277 -0.61 5.24 -14.26
CA ILE A 277 0.73 5.81 -14.36
C ILE A 277 0.69 7.27 -13.89
N HIS A 278 1.59 7.65 -12.98
CA HIS A 278 1.79 9.04 -12.59
C HIS A 278 3.27 9.39 -12.53
N ASN A 279 3.57 10.67 -12.79
CA ASN A 279 4.91 11.22 -12.67
C ASN A 279 5.12 11.73 -11.25
N ALA A 280 5.87 10.99 -10.43
CA ALA A 280 6.18 11.41 -9.06
C ALA A 280 7.27 12.48 -8.97
N SER A 281 8.11 12.60 -10.01
CA SER A 281 9.13 13.64 -10.14
C SER A 281 8.64 14.72 -11.09
N SER A 282 9.02 15.97 -10.83
CA SER A 282 8.84 17.07 -11.80
C SER A 282 9.76 16.93 -13.01
N LYS A 283 10.77 16.06 -12.92
CA LYS A 283 11.73 15.74 -13.98
C LYS A 283 11.51 14.33 -14.52
N VAL A 284 11.94 14.13 -15.77
CA VAL A 284 11.95 12.82 -16.41
C VAL A 284 12.92 11.90 -15.67
N GLU A 285 12.42 10.72 -15.31
CA GLU A 285 13.18 9.63 -14.70
C GLU A 285 13.12 8.39 -15.60
N VAL A 286 14.10 7.51 -15.50
CA VAL A 286 14.13 6.22 -16.24
C VAL A 286 13.26 5.16 -15.55
N SER A 287 12.12 5.59 -15.02
CA SER A 287 11.11 4.74 -14.38
C SER A 287 9.76 5.44 -14.37
N MET A 288 8.70 4.65 -14.49
CA MET A 288 7.33 5.12 -14.32
C MET A 288 6.74 4.53 -13.04
N LYS A 289 5.95 5.31 -12.30
CA LYS A 289 5.35 4.89 -11.04
C LYS A 289 3.86 4.69 -11.23
N PHE A 290 3.34 3.58 -10.71
CA PHE A 290 1.90 3.40 -10.59
C PHE A 290 1.38 4.06 -9.32
N ASP A 291 0.18 4.64 -9.39
CA ASP A 291 -0.72 4.84 -8.26
C ASP A 291 -1.77 3.72 -8.36
N VAL A 292 -1.59 2.67 -7.55
CA VAL A 292 -2.47 1.50 -7.57
C VAL A 292 -3.55 1.68 -6.52
N ARG A 293 -4.81 1.56 -6.92
CA ARG A 293 -5.98 1.67 -6.03
C ARG A 293 -6.84 0.43 -6.12
N ILE A 294 -7.42 0.05 -4.98
CA ILE A 294 -8.47 -0.95 -4.90
C ILE A 294 -9.80 -0.20 -5.06
N ILE A 295 -10.41 -0.29 -6.23
CA ILE A 295 -11.68 0.40 -6.55
C ILE A 295 -12.89 -0.53 -6.44
N GLY A 296 -12.67 -1.83 -6.33
CA GLY A 296 -13.64 -2.86 -5.98
C GLY A 296 -12.97 -3.88 -5.06
N LYS A 297 -13.70 -4.33 -4.03
CA LYS A 297 -13.21 -5.30 -3.05
C LYS A 297 -14.38 -6.12 -2.49
N PRO A 298 -14.13 -7.36 -2.03
CA PRO A 298 -15.12 -8.19 -1.36
C PRO A 298 -15.89 -7.47 -0.25
N VAL A 299 -17.17 -7.84 -0.09
CA VAL A 299 -17.99 -7.45 1.07
C VAL A 299 -17.36 -7.99 2.35
N GLY A 300 -17.46 -7.21 3.43
CA GLY A 300 -16.95 -7.60 4.77
C GLY A 300 -15.55 -7.07 5.10
N ILE A 301 -14.77 -6.62 4.11
CA ILE A 301 -13.47 -5.98 4.36
C ILE A 301 -13.64 -4.66 5.12
N THR A 302 -14.58 -3.82 4.69
CA THR A 302 -14.84 -2.53 5.36
C THR A 302 -15.66 -2.77 6.62
N ILE A 303 -15.05 -2.56 7.79
CA ILE A 303 -15.69 -2.77 9.09
C ILE A 303 -16.28 -1.50 9.68
N GLU A 304 -15.77 -0.32 9.29
CA GLU A 304 -16.38 0.97 9.66
C GLU A 304 -16.07 2.06 8.64
N GLY A 305 -17.06 2.89 8.34
CA GLY A 305 -16.92 4.10 7.55
C GLY A 305 -17.69 5.24 8.19
N LYS A 306 -17.00 6.19 8.85
CA LYS A 306 -17.60 7.44 9.29
C LYS A 306 -17.34 8.53 8.25
N GLN A 307 -18.39 9.20 7.81
CA GLN A 307 -18.35 10.44 7.04
C GLN A 307 -18.47 11.63 8.00
#